data_AF-A0A6C2YN77-F1
#
_entry.id   AF-A0A6C2YN77-F1
#
_cell.length_a   1.000
_cell.length_b   1.000
_cell.length_c   1.000
_cell.angle_alpha   90.00
_cell.angle_beta   90.00
_cell.angle_gamma   90.00
#
_symmetry.space_group_name_H-M   'P 1'
#
loop_
_entity.id
_entity.type
_entity.pdbx_description
1 polymer ?
#
loop_
_entity_poly.entity_id
_entity_poly.type
_entity_poly.pdbx_seq_one_letter_code
_entity_poly.pdbx_strand_id
1 'polypeptide(L)'
;MPLNPTNNWKVWANREPVTLVSVNRVEDTSWLLVDCKRRAIGYRELSASAGIYTGMDLVWLIPRVKLPDGIQPKLADRIVDSTGVAWTVLEAALNTWQSWWRLVTRNLVLVHQLRDTIALIRPTNRPDHAGGRVAEPTVLVANIPARIQLVAEESITRHGRLSMRRQYTAIIGQPLRTAPTDLVRDENGITYQVLSASNADRIDTLMELTLERID
;
A
#
# COMPACT_ATOMS: atom_id res chain seq x y z
N MET A 1 -17.82 39.13 11.50
CA MET A 1 -17.41 38.24 10.39
C MET A 1 -18.30 37.00 10.46
N PRO A 2 -19.13 36.71 9.45
CA PRO A 2 -20.03 35.55 9.50
C PRO A 2 -19.23 34.24 9.59
N LEU A 3 -19.56 33.39 10.55
CA LEU A 3 -18.99 32.06 10.69
C LEU A 3 -19.38 31.24 9.45
N ASN A 4 -18.41 30.94 8.59
CA ASN A 4 -18.67 30.07 7.44
C ASN A 4 -18.94 28.63 7.96
N PRO A 5 -20.17 28.09 7.82
CA PRO A 5 -20.52 26.79 8.38
C PRO A 5 -19.68 25.65 7.80
N THR A 6 -19.07 25.83 6.63
CA THR A 6 -18.22 24.81 6.00
C THR A 6 -16.98 24.48 6.83
N ASN A 7 -16.51 25.40 7.68
CA ASN A 7 -15.34 25.19 8.53
C ASN A 7 -15.65 24.50 9.87
N ASN A 8 -16.93 24.34 10.21
CA ASN A 8 -17.35 23.67 11.43
C ASN A 8 -17.70 22.21 11.12
N TRP A 9 -16.86 21.29 11.58
CA TRP A 9 -17.05 19.86 11.33
C TRP A 9 -18.35 19.30 11.91
N LYS A 10 -18.90 19.92 12.96
CA LYS A 10 -20.13 19.48 13.61
C LYS A 10 -21.36 19.59 12.71
N VAL A 11 -21.32 20.47 11.70
CA VAL A 11 -22.44 20.69 10.77
C VAL A 11 -22.23 20.02 9.41
N TRP A 12 -21.16 19.23 9.25
CA TRP A 12 -20.95 18.47 8.04
C TRP A 12 -22.04 17.40 7.87
N ALA A 13 -22.72 17.43 6.72
CA ALA A 13 -23.56 16.34 6.25
C ALA A 13 -22.69 15.18 5.70
N ASN A 14 -23.26 13.97 5.69
CA ASN A 14 -22.68 12.73 5.15
C ASN A 14 -21.29 12.40 5.75
N ARG A 15 -21.23 12.44 7.08
CA ARG A 15 -20.06 11.98 7.82
C ARG A 15 -20.05 10.45 7.89
N GLU A 16 -18.87 9.87 7.79
CA GLU A 16 -18.68 8.42 7.88
C GLU A 16 -17.48 8.06 8.77
N PRO A 17 -17.52 6.90 9.44
CA PRO A 17 -16.36 6.39 10.14
C PRO A 17 -15.30 5.89 9.15
N VAL A 18 -14.04 6.12 9.47
CA VAL A 18 -12.89 5.59 8.73
C VAL A 18 -11.82 5.12 9.69
N THR A 19 -10.94 4.24 9.23
CA THR A 19 -9.73 3.88 9.97
C THR A 19 -8.54 4.61 9.36
N LEU A 20 -7.89 5.47 10.14
CA LEU A 20 -6.57 6.00 9.78
C LEU A 20 -5.52 4.97 10.17
N VAL A 21 -4.73 4.52 9.22
CA VAL A 21 -3.58 3.64 9.42
C VAL A 21 -2.34 4.47 9.18
N SER A 22 -1.59 4.80 10.25
CA SER A 22 -0.29 5.41 10.08
C SER A 22 0.74 4.35 9.73
N VAL A 23 1.35 4.54 8.56
CA VAL A 23 2.36 3.64 8.05
C VAL A 23 3.69 4.01 8.70
N ASN A 24 4.25 3.08 9.47
CA ASN A 24 5.53 3.26 10.13
C ASN A 24 6.50 2.20 9.65
N ARG A 25 7.79 2.47 9.86
CA ARG A 25 8.83 1.49 9.54
C ARG A 25 8.63 0.21 10.33
N VAL A 26 8.31 0.28 11.62
CA VAL A 26 8.29 -0.90 12.51
C VAL A 26 6.96 -1.64 12.42
N GLU A 27 5.87 -0.95 12.74
CA GLU A 27 4.53 -1.52 12.76
C GLU A 27 3.50 -0.43 12.47
N ASP A 28 2.50 -0.77 11.68
CA ASP A 28 1.40 0.11 11.37
C ASP A 28 0.52 0.33 12.61
N THR A 29 0.15 1.57 12.87
CA THR A 29 -0.76 1.92 13.96
C THR A 29 -2.09 2.37 13.36
N SER A 30 -3.21 1.90 13.92
CA SER A 30 -4.53 2.21 13.40
C SER A 30 -5.44 2.88 14.44
N TRP A 31 -6.26 3.83 13.98
CA TRP A 31 -7.26 4.51 14.79
C TRP A 31 -8.59 4.60 14.05
N LEU A 32 -9.66 4.18 14.72
CA LEU A 32 -11.02 4.39 14.24
C LEU A 32 -11.42 5.85 14.47
N LEU A 33 -11.63 6.59 13.40
CA LEU A 33 -12.02 7.99 13.41
C LEU A 33 -13.48 8.11 12.98
N VAL A 34 -14.31 8.64 13.88
CA VAL A 34 -15.71 8.97 13.58
C VAL A 34 -15.83 10.40 13.06
N ASP A 35 -16.94 10.71 12.42
CA ASP A 35 -17.26 12.07 11.93
C ASP A 35 -16.37 12.59 10.78
N CYS A 36 -15.74 11.70 9.99
CA CYS A 36 -14.93 12.09 8.84
C CYS A 36 -15.81 12.39 7.63
N LYS A 37 -15.36 13.29 6.74
CA LYS A 37 -16.12 13.64 5.53
C LYS A 37 -15.33 13.35 4.27
N ARG A 38 -15.89 12.52 3.40
CA ARG A 38 -15.41 12.30 2.04
C ARG A 38 -15.94 13.36 1.07
N ARG A 39 -15.09 13.80 0.16
CA ARG A 39 -15.43 14.70 -0.94
C ARG A 39 -14.68 14.27 -2.21
N ALA A 40 -15.33 14.44 -3.36
CA ALA A 40 -14.61 14.42 -4.63
C ALA A 40 -13.70 15.65 -4.72
N ILE A 41 -12.57 15.51 -5.40
CA ILE A 41 -11.69 16.63 -5.69
C ILE A 41 -12.38 17.61 -6.66
N GLY A 42 -12.33 18.90 -6.36
CA GLY A 42 -12.95 19.93 -7.18
C GLY A 42 -12.12 20.31 -8.41
N TYR A 43 -12.76 20.83 -9.46
CA TYR A 43 -12.08 21.27 -10.69
C TYR A 43 -10.96 22.30 -10.43
N ARG A 44 -11.18 23.24 -9.50
CA ARG A 44 -10.15 24.22 -9.12
C ARG A 44 -8.91 23.58 -8.49
N GLU A 45 -9.11 22.54 -7.68
CA GLU A 45 -8.02 21.81 -7.03
C GLU A 45 -7.25 20.96 -8.05
N LEU A 46 -7.97 20.30 -8.98
CA LEU A 46 -7.36 19.59 -10.10
C LEU A 46 -6.49 20.52 -10.95
N SER A 47 -7.00 21.69 -11.34
CA SER A 47 -6.24 22.66 -12.13
C SER A 47 -5.01 23.20 -11.40
N ALA A 48 -5.09 23.39 -10.08
CA ALA A 48 -3.98 23.88 -9.26
C ALA A 48 -2.88 22.82 -9.07
N SER A 49 -3.20 21.53 -9.23
CA SER A 49 -2.27 20.42 -9.04
C SER A 49 -1.30 20.20 -10.19
N ALA A 50 -1.38 20.97 -11.28
CA ALA A 50 -0.60 20.77 -12.50
C ALA A 50 -0.66 19.32 -13.05
N GLY A 51 -1.78 18.61 -12.83
CA GLY A 51 -1.99 17.24 -13.29
C GLY A 51 -1.53 16.15 -12.30
N ILE A 52 -1.01 16.51 -11.13
CA ILE A 52 -0.66 15.55 -10.08
C ILE A 52 -1.91 14.84 -9.55
N TYR A 53 -3.02 15.57 -9.42
CA TYR A 53 -4.29 14.99 -9.00
C TYR A 53 -5.14 14.56 -10.19
N THR A 54 -5.81 13.43 -10.02
CA THR A 54 -6.71 12.84 -11.01
C THR A 54 -8.16 12.93 -10.54
N GLY A 55 -9.13 12.81 -11.44
CA GLY A 55 -10.54 12.76 -11.09
C GLY A 55 -10.94 11.55 -10.22
N MET A 56 -10.05 10.57 -10.05
CA MET A 56 -10.23 9.42 -9.17
C MET A 56 -9.77 9.68 -7.72
N ASP A 57 -9.13 10.83 -7.47
CA ASP A 57 -8.65 11.18 -6.13
C ASP A 57 -9.79 11.67 -5.24
N LEU A 58 -9.71 11.33 -3.97
CA LEU A 58 -10.67 11.71 -2.96
C LEU A 58 -10.03 12.59 -1.90
N VAL A 59 -10.81 13.55 -1.41
CA VAL A 59 -10.44 14.39 -0.27
C VAL A 59 -11.17 13.91 0.97
N TRP A 60 -10.42 13.56 1.99
CA TRP A 60 -10.94 13.26 3.33
C TRP A 60 -10.72 14.45 4.26
N LEU A 61 -11.78 14.87 4.93
CA LEU A 61 -11.72 15.88 5.98
C LEU A 61 -11.85 15.21 7.34
N ILE A 62 -10.82 15.35 8.16
CA ILE A 62 -10.73 14.69 9.47
C ILE A 62 -10.65 15.76 10.56
N PRO A 63 -11.62 15.84 11.48
CA PRO A 63 -11.54 16.79 12.58
C PRO A 63 -10.31 16.50 13.45
N ARG A 64 -9.52 17.54 13.73
CA ARG A 64 -8.30 17.39 14.55
C ARG A 64 -8.61 16.79 15.93
N VAL A 65 -9.75 17.19 16.51
CA VAL A 65 -10.22 16.71 17.82
C VAL A 65 -10.59 15.22 17.85
N LYS A 66 -10.68 14.56 16.69
CA LYS A 66 -10.93 13.13 16.60
C LYS A 66 -9.65 12.32 16.48
N LEU A 67 -8.52 12.97 16.18
CA LEU A 67 -7.21 12.31 16.21
C LEU A 67 -6.72 12.21 17.66
N PRO A 68 -6.01 11.13 18.00
CA PRO A 68 -5.30 11.06 19.28
C PRO A 68 -4.26 12.18 19.41
N ASP A 69 -3.95 12.56 20.64
CA ASP A 69 -2.98 13.62 20.91
C ASP A 69 -1.60 13.29 20.32
N GLY A 70 -1.00 14.30 19.68
CA GLY A 70 0.30 14.16 19.02
C GLY A 70 0.28 13.47 17.66
N ILE A 71 -0.84 12.84 17.27
CA ILE A 71 -0.95 12.16 15.98
C ILE A 71 -1.29 13.18 14.89
N GLN A 72 -0.47 13.16 13.83
CA GLN A 72 -0.65 13.98 12.64
C GLN A 72 -0.63 13.05 11.43
N PRO A 73 -1.69 13.04 10.59
CA PRO A 73 -1.67 12.32 9.34
C PRO A 73 -0.51 12.80 8.48
N LYS A 74 0.22 11.86 7.90
CA LYS A 74 1.37 12.14 7.04
C LYS A 74 1.19 11.45 5.68
N LEU A 75 2.07 11.84 4.77
CA LEU A 75 2.18 11.19 3.47
C LEU A 75 2.42 9.68 3.64
N ALA A 76 1.89 8.88 2.70
CA ALA A 76 1.89 7.41 2.72
C ALA A 76 1.04 6.74 3.81
N ASP A 77 0.46 7.49 4.76
CA ASP A 77 -0.61 6.93 5.62
C ASP A 77 -1.79 6.46 4.76
N ARG A 78 -2.65 5.61 5.32
CA ARG A 78 -3.82 5.06 4.63
C ARG A 78 -5.10 5.43 5.36
N ILE A 79 -6.14 5.77 4.61
CA ILE A 79 -7.52 5.85 5.08
C ILE A 79 -8.25 4.61 4.57
N VAL A 80 -8.73 3.78 5.49
CA VAL A 80 -9.58 2.64 5.16
C VAL A 80 -11.03 3.03 5.43
N ASP A 81 -11.85 3.04 4.39
CA ASP A 81 -13.26 3.39 4.52
C ASP A 81 -14.10 2.26 5.11
N SER A 82 -15.39 2.52 5.32
CA SER A 82 -16.34 1.55 5.87
C SER A 82 -16.56 0.31 5.01
N THR A 83 -16.15 0.35 3.73
CA THR A 83 -16.22 -0.80 2.81
C THR A 83 -14.92 -1.60 2.78
N GLY A 84 -13.92 -1.21 3.56
CA GLY A 84 -12.60 -1.84 3.61
C GLY A 84 -11.66 -1.39 2.50
N VAL A 85 -12.02 -0.38 1.70
CA VAL A 85 -11.16 0.12 0.63
C VAL A 85 -10.11 1.05 1.22
N ALA A 86 -8.84 0.77 0.91
CA ALA A 86 -7.70 1.56 1.36
C ALA A 86 -7.34 2.67 0.36
N TRP A 87 -7.19 3.89 0.89
CA TRP A 87 -6.83 5.10 0.15
C TRP A 87 -5.53 5.65 0.70
N THR A 88 -4.48 5.75 -0.12
CA THR A 88 -3.17 6.26 0.29
C THR A 88 -3.17 7.78 0.32
N VAL A 89 -2.65 8.38 1.39
CA VAL A 89 -2.52 9.83 1.58
C VAL A 89 -1.36 10.37 0.74
N LEU A 90 -1.70 11.24 -0.22
CA LEU A 90 -0.78 11.95 -1.12
C LEU A 90 -0.49 13.39 -0.68
N GLU A 91 -1.39 13.99 0.07
CA GLU A 91 -1.24 15.34 0.64
C GLU A 91 -1.94 15.35 2.00
N ALA A 92 -1.30 15.95 3.01
CA ALA A 92 -1.92 16.21 4.30
C ALA A 92 -1.73 17.69 4.66
N ALA A 93 -2.83 18.44 4.72
CA ALA A 93 -2.81 19.85 5.03
C ALA A 93 -3.79 20.17 6.16
N LEU A 94 -3.31 20.81 7.22
CA LEU A 94 -4.18 21.32 8.28
C LEU A 94 -4.84 22.62 7.81
N ASN A 95 -6.15 22.77 8.02
CA ASN A 95 -6.84 23.98 7.60
C ASN A 95 -6.34 25.23 8.36
N THR A 96 -6.66 26.42 7.85
CA THR A 96 -6.23 27.70 8.41
C THR A 96 -6.59 27.88 9.89
N TRP A 97 -7.69 27.29 10.35
CA TRP A 97 -8.15 27.38 11.75
C TRP A 97 -7.69 26.22 12.62
N GLN A 98 -6.82 25.35 12.11
CA GLN A 98 -6.28 24.19 12.81
C GLN A 98 -7.33 23.25 13.43
N SER A 99 -8.53 23.23 12.85
CA SER A 99 -9.68 22.48 13.34
C SER A 99 -9.87 21.13 12.64
N TRP A 100 -9.37 20.97 11.41
CA TRP A 100 -9.46 19.73 10.65
C TRP A 100 -8.36 19.59 9.60
N TRP A 101 -7.97 18.35 9.34
CA TRP A 101 -7.04 17.95 8.30
C TRP A 101 -7.76 17.72 6.99
N ARG A 102 -7.16 18.23 5.91
CA ARG A 102 -7.48 17.92 4.52
C ARG A 102 -6.48 16.88 4.03
N LEU A 103 -6.97 15.70 3.68
CA LEU A 103 -6.15 14.62 3.14
C LEU A 103 -6.55 14.37 1.70
N VAL A 104 -5.63 14.59 0.75
CA VAL A 104 -5.83 14.12 -0.64
C VAL A 104 -5.35 12.70 -0.70
N THR A 105 -6.19 11.81 -1.22
CA THR A 105 -5.95 10.38 -1.20
C THR A 105 -6.22 9.74 -2.56
N ARG A 106 -5.55 8.62 -2.81
CA ARG A 106 -5.68 7.84 -4.04
C ARG A 106 -5.77 6.35 -3.74
N ASN A 107 -6.64 5.66 -4.45
CA ASN A 107 -6.69 4.20 -4.43
C ASN A 107 -5.63 3.64 -5.40
N LEU A 108 -4.46 3.28 -4.87
CA LEU A 108 -3.35 2.76 -5.68
C LEU A 108 -3.64 1.38 -6.27
N VAL A 109 -4.48 0.57 -5.62
CA VAL A 109 -4.91 -0.75 -6.13
C VAL A 109 -5.65 -0.59 -7.45
N LEU A 110 -6.59 0.35 -7.53
CA LEU A 110 -7.35 0.63 -8.75
C LEU A 110 -6.46 1.27 -9.83
N VAL A 111 -5.61 2.21 -9.45
CA VAL A 111 -4.73 2.94 -10.40
C VAL A 111 -3.73 2.00 -11.07
N HIS A 112 -3.13 1.07 -10.33
CA HIS A 112 -2.18 0.10 -10.87
C HIS A 112 -2.83 -1.20 -11.36
N GLN A 113 -4.17 -1.31 -11.27
CA GLN A 113 -4.95 -2.48 -11.65
C GLN A 113 -4.43 -3.77 -10.99
N LEU A 114 -4.17 -3.72 -9.69
CA LEU A 114 -3.74 -4.88 -8.92
C LEU A 114 -4.93 -5.82 -8.75
N ARG A 115 -4.95 -6.91 -9.53
CA ARG A 115 -6.04 -7.90 -9.54
C ARG A 115 -5.66 -9.19 -8.82
N ASP A 116 -4.37 -9.47 -8.74
CA ASP A 116 -3.86 -10.71 -8.19
C ASP A 116 -3.61 -10.54 -6.69
N THR A 117 -3.59 -11.66 -5.97
CA THR A 117 -3.14 -11.69 -4.58
C THR A 117 -1.89 -12.54 -4.42
N ILE A 118 -0.96 -12.06 -3.59
CA ILE A 118 0.29 -12.76 -3.28
C ILE A 118 0.50 -12.90 -1.78
N ALA A 119 1.35 -13.86 -1.41
CA ALA A 119 1.86 -14.03 -0.06
C ALA A 119 3.39 -13.94 -0.06
N LEU A 120 3.95 -13.22 0.91
CA LEU A 120 5.38 -13.18 1.18
C LEU A 120 5.74 -14.30 2.17
N ILE A 121 6.64 -15.17 1.78
CA ILE A 121 7.05 -16.36 2.51
C ILE A 121 8.55 -16.25 2.81
N ARG A 122 8.94 -16.50 4.05
CA ARG A 122 10.35 -16.61 4.45
C ARG A 122 10.67 -18.05 4.79
N PRO A 123 11.58 -18.70 4.04
CA PRO A 123 12.07 -20.02 4.41
C PRO A 123 12.90 -19.91 5.69
N THR A 124 12.51 -20.65 6.72
CA THR A 124 13.29 -20.79 7.96
C THR A 124 13.94 -22.17 7.96
N ASN A 125 15.19 -22.26 8.43
CA ASN A 125 15.86 -23.55 8.53
C ASN A 125 15.64 -24.12 9.92
N ARG A 126 15.01 -25.30 9.98
CA ARG A 126 14.87 -26.05 11.22
C ARG A 126 15.79 -27.27 11.17
N PRO A 127 16.57 -27.55 12.23
CA PRO A 127 17.32 -28.80 12.31
C PRO A 127 16.36 -29.98 12.45
N ASP A 128 16.55 -31.02 11.65
CA ASP A 128 15.90 -32.31 11.85
C ASP A 128 16.60 -33.13 12.95
N HIS A 129 16.04 -34.30 13.28
CA HIS A 129 16.60 -35.20 14.27
C HIS A 129 17.98 -35.77 13.90
N ALA A 130 18.37 -35.68 12.64
CA ALA A 130 19.69 -36.09 12.13
C ALA A 130 20.67 -34.90 12.01
N GLY A 131 20.28 -33.70 12.42
CA GLY A 131 21.09 -32.48 12.28
C GLY A 131 21.10 -31.88 10.86
N GLY A 132 20.32 -32.44 9.94
CA GLY A 132 20.05 -31.88 8.62
C GLY A 132 19.22 -30.59 8.72
N ARG A 133 19.38 -29.71 7.73
CA ARG A 133 18.58 -28.47 7.65
C ARG A 133 17.36 -28.74 6.77
N VAL A 134 16.17 -28.64 7.35
CA VAL A 134 14.90 -28.70 6.63
C VAL A 134 14.34 -27.29 6.52
N ALA A 135 14.00 -26.87 5.29
CA ALA A 135 13.37 -25.58 5.05
C ALA A 135 11.89 -25.66 5.43
N GLU A 136 11.47 -24.85 6.40
CA GLU A 136 10.10 -24.68 6.83
C GLU A 136 9.62 -23.28 6.40
N PRO A 137 8.81 -23.18 5.32
CA PRO A 137 8.35 -21.90 4.81
C PRO A 137 7.33 -21.26 5.75
N THR A 138 7.65 -20.09 6.29
CA THR A 138 6.72 -19.32 7.13
C THR A 138 6.11 -18.17 6.31
N VAL A 139 4.78 -18.09 6.28
CA VAL A 139 4.09 -16.95 5.65
C VAL A 139 4.24 -15.73 6.55
N LEU A 140 4.93 -14.70 6.07
CA LEU A 140 5.10 -13.44 6.79
C LEU A 140 3.86 -12.56 6.65
N VAL A 141 3.37 -12.42 5.42
CA VAL A 141 2.21 -11.59 5.07
C VAL A 141 1.46 -12.27 3.94
N ALA A 142 0.13 -12.31 4.02
CA ALA A 142 -0.74 -12.93 3.01
C ALA A 142 -1.72 -11.91 2.41
N ASN A 143 -2.42 -12.31 1.35
CA ASN A 143 -3.49 -11.55 0.70
C ASN A 143 -3.08 -10.15 0.27
N ILE A 144 -1.85 -10.03 -0.25
CA ILE A 144 -1.29 -8.77 -0.66
C ILE A 144 -1.73 -8.50 -2.09
N PRO A 145 -2.47 -7.41 -2.37
CA PRO A 145 -2.85 -7.09 -3.73
C PRO A 145 -1.60 -6.79 -4.56
N ALA A 146 -1.46 -7.45 -5.69
CA ALA A 146 -0.32 -7.29 -6.57
C ALA A 146 -0.73 -7.45 -8.05
N ARG A 147 0.23 -7.19 -8.92
CA ARG A 147 0.17 -7.47 -10.35
C ARG A 147 1.50 -8.03 -10.79
N ILE A 148 1.52 -9.29 -11.23
CA ILE A 148 2.74 -9.96 -11.71
C ILE A 148 2.77 -9.88 -13.23
N GLN A 149 3.89 -9.44 -13.81
CA GLN A 149 4.07 -9.35 -15.26
C GLN A 149 5.39 -10.00 -15.68
N LEU A 150 5.37 -10.82 -16.72
CA LEU A 150 6.58 -11.35 -17.34
C LEU A 150 7.35 -10.21 -18.03
N VAL A 151 8.64 -10.09 -17.74
CA VAL A 151 9.52 -9.08 -18.31
C VAL A 151 10.47 -9.69 -19.34
N ALA A 152 11.07 -10.83 -19.00
CA ALA A 152 12.04 -11.48 -19.86
C ALA A 152 11.96 -13.00 -19.72
N GLU A 153 12.31 -13.68 -20.81
CA GLU A 153 12.41 -15.13 -20.89
C GLU A 153 13.72 -15.45 -21.61
N GLU A 154 14.60 -16.20 -20.94
CA GLU A 154 15.93 -16.53 -21.45
C GLU A 154 16.17 -18.05 -21.33
N SER A 155 16.66 -18.65 -22.41
CA SER A 155 17.14 -20.04 -22.37
C SER A 155 18.58 -20.07 -21.85
N ILE A 156 18.79 -20.66 -20.69
CA ILE A 156 20.11 -20.75 -20.05
C ILE A 156 20.52 -22.21 -19.96
N THR A 157 21.70 -22.53 -20.47
CA THR A 157 22.30 -23.85 -20.28
C THR A 157 23.02 -23.89 -18.94
N ARG A 158 22.46 -24.62 -17.96
CA ARG A 158 23.05 -24.81 -16.63
C ARG A 158 23.42 -26.28 -16.44
N HIS A 159 24.68 -26.56 -16.15
CA HIS A 159 25.20 -27.94 -15.99
C HIS A 159 24.89 -28.85 -17.20
N GLY A 160 24.98 -28.31 -18.42
CA GLY A 160 24.71 -29.06 -19.65
C GLY A 160 23.22 -29.37 -19.90
N ARG A 161 22.31 -28.86 -19.06
CA ARG A 161 20.85 -28.91 -19.30
C ARG A 161 20.35 -27.54 -19.72
N LEU A 162 19.55 -27.52 -20.79
CA LEU A 162 18.82 -26.33 -21.19
C LEU A 162 17.70 -26.10 -20.17
N SER A 163 17.73 -24.95 -19.49
CA SER A 163 16.68 -24.50 -18.59
C SER A 163 16.13 -23.16 -19.10
N MET A 164 14.90 -22.84 -18.71
CA MET A 164 14.28 -21.58 -19.08
C MET A 164 14.14 -20.69 -17.86
N ARG A 165 14.81 -19.54 -17.90
CA ARG A 165 14.76 -18.54 -16.84
C ARG A 165 13.71 -17.49 -17.22
N ARG A 166 12.66 -17.38 -16.41
CA ARG A 166 11.61 -16.37 -16.58
C ARG A 166 11.71 -15.34 -15.47
N GLN A 167 11.89 -14.08 -15.86
CA GLN A 167 11.95 -12.95 -14.97
C GLN A 167 10.64 -12.18 -15.01
N TYR A 168 10.12 -11.86 -13.84
CA TYR A 168 8.87 -11.14 -13.66
C TYR A 168 9.10 -9.86 -12.86
N THR A 169 8.23 -8.88 -13.05
CA THR A 169 8.09 -7.75 -12.14
C THR A 169 6.74 -7.85 -11.45
N ALA A 170 6.73 -7.72 -10.13
CA ALA A 170 5.51 -7.62 -9.34
C ALA A 170 5.37 -6.21 -8.77
N ILE A 171 4.26 -5.54 -9.10
CA ILE A 171 3.86 -4.28 -8.46
C ILE A 171 2.99 -4.63 -7.26
N ILE A 172 3.32 -4.12 -6.07
CA ILE A 172 2.67 -4.51 -4.81
C ILE A 172 1.91 -3.33 -4.22
N GLY A 173 0.66 -3.56 -3.81
CA GLY A 173 -0.24 -2.52 -3.30
C GLY A 173 0.03 -2.04 -1.86
N GLN A 174 0.98 -2.66 -1.16
CA GLN A 174 1.43 -2.23 0.15
C GLN A 174 2.95 -2.37 0.27
N PRO A 175 3.62 -1.49 1.04
CA PRO A 175 5.05 -1.60 1.27
C PRO A 175 5.38 -2.88 2.06
N LEU A 176 6.40 -3.61 1.62
CA LEU A 176 6.87 -4.83 2.27
C LEU A 176 8.35 -4.75 2.59
N ARG A 177 8.71 -5.35 3.73
CA ARG A 177 10.11 -5.57 4.08
C ARG A 177 10.57 -6.91 3.53
N THR A 178 11.25 -6.87 2.38
CA THR A 178 11.79 -8.07 1.74
C THR A 178 13.24 -8.33 2.14
N ALA A 179 13.59 -9.58 2.34
CA ALA A 179 14.95 -10.09 2.42
C ALA A 179 15.31 -10.86 1.13
N PRO A 180 16.60 -11.00 0.78
CA PRO A 180 17.03 -11.70 -0.45
C PRO A 180 16.63 -13.17 -0.53
N THR A 181 16.28 -13.80 0.59
CA THR A 181 15.83 -15.19 0.67
C THR A 181 14.32 -15.34 0.67
N ASP A 182 13.58 -14.23 0.62
CA ASP A 182 12.13 -14.28 0.64
C ASP A 182 11.59 -14.79 -0.69
N LEU A 183 10.46 -15.48 -0.59
CA LEU A 183 9.71 -16.04 -1.69
C LEU A 183 8.36 -15.34 -1.77
N VAL A 184 7.86 -15.16 -2.98
CA VAL A 184 6.51 -14.69 -3.24
C VAL A 184 5.73 -15.86 -3.79
N ARG A 185 4.53 -16.11 -3.26
CA ARG A 185 3.62 -17.11 -3.79
C ARG A 185 2.35 -16.43 -4.26
N ASP A 186 1.93 -16.71 -5.50
CA ASP A 186 0.67 -16.19 -6.03
C ASP A 186 -0.53 -17.02 -5.56
N GLU A 187 -1.72 -16.55 -5.92
CA GLU A 187 -3.00 -17.24 -5.67
C GLU A 187 -3.13 -18.59 -6.39
N ASN A 188 -2.37 -18.83 -7.46
CA ASN A 188 -2.31 -20.10 -8.18
C ASN A 188 -1.33 -21.10 -7.55
N GLY A 189 -0.61 -20.70 -6.50
CA GLY A 189 0.39 -21.52 -5.83
C GLY A 189 1.78 -21.49 -6.48
N ILE A 190 1.98 -20.71 -7.54
CA ILE A 190 3.28 -20.52 -8.18
C ILE A 190 4.19 -19.72 -7.24
N THR A 191 5.40 -20.22 -7.05
CA THR A 191 6.38 -19.61 -6.16
C THR A 191 7.49 -18.93 -6.97
N TYR A 192 7.85 -17.74 -6.53
CA TYR A 192 8.84 -16.87 -7.12
C TYR A 192 9.89 -16.51 -6.09
N GLN A 193 11.16 -16.51 -6.49
CA GLN A 193 12.25 -15.94 -5.72
C GLN A 193 12.28 -14.42 -5.87
N VAL A 194 12.42 -13.69 -4.77
CA VAL A 194 12.66 -12.25 -4.80
C VAL A 194 14.14 -12.00 -5.12
N LEU A 195 14.42 -11.34 -6.25
CA LEU A 195 15.77 -10.97 -6.66
C LEU A 195 16.16 -9.58 -6.14
N SER A 196 15.24 -8.62 -6.26
CA SER A 196 15.45 -7.25 -5.80
C SER A 196 14.12 -6.54 -5.54
N ALA A 197 14.20 -5.46 -4.78
CA ALA A 197 13.10 -4.55 -4.50
C ALA A 197 13.51 -3.13 -4.87
N SER A 198 12.63 -2.40 -5.54
CA SER A 198 12.81 -0.99 -5.89
C SER A 198 11.60 -0.16 -5.43
N ASN A 199 11.77 1.16 -5.40
CA ASN A 199 10.71 2.14 -5.10
C ASN A 199 10.03 2.01 -3.73
N ALA A 200 10.64 1.32 -2.76
CA ALA A 200 10.04 1.12 -1.43
C ALA A 200 9.82 2.42 -0.64
N ASP A 201 10.60 3.47 -0.91
CA ASP A 201 10.55 4.75 -0.20
C ASP A 201 9.77 5.86 -0.94
N ARG A 202 9.31 5.60 -2.18
CA ARG A 202 8.55 6.59 -2.96
C ARG A 202 7.08 6.54 -2.57
N ILE A 203 6.49 7.70 -2.33
CA ILE A 203 5.11 7.83 -1.85
C ILE A 203 4.10 7.80 -3.00
N ASP A 204 4.55 8.23 -4.18
CA ASP A 204 3.76 8.37 -5.40
C ASP A 204 3.73 7.10 -6.25
N THR A 205 4.62 6.14 -5.96
CA THR A 205 4.73 4.89 -6.70
C THR A 205 4.64 3.69 -5.78
N LEU A 206 4.08 2.60 -6.28
CA LEU A 206 4.09 1.33 -5.55
C LEU A 206 5.47 0.68 -5.57
N MET A 207 5.69 -0.19 -4.58
CA MET A 207 6.89 -1.02 -4.50
C MET A 207 6.89 -2.01 -5.67
N GLU A 208 8.04 -2.16 -6.32
CA GLU A 208 8.26 -3.11 -7.39
C GLU A 208 9.25 -4.18 -6.94
N LEU A 209 8.90 -5.45 -7.14
CA LEU A 209 9.80 -6.57 -6.94
C LEU A 209 10.23 -7.14 -8.29
N THR A 210 11.53 -7.38 -8.43
CA THR A 210 12.02 -8.25 -9.49
C THR A 210 12.00 -9.69 -8.98
N LEU A 211 11.35 -10.56 -9.72
CA LEU A 211 11.06 -11.93 -9.35
C LEU A 211 11.60 -12.91 -10.39
N GLU A 212 11.96 -14.10 -9.93
CA GLU A 212 12.31 -15.24 -10.79
C GLU A 212 11.45 -16.44 -10.39
N ARG A 213 10.83 -17.10 -11.36
CA ARG A 213 10.01 -18.28 -11.06
C ARG A 213 10.89 -19.46 -10.66
N ILE A 214 10.51 -20.13 -9.57
CA ILE A 214 11.12 -21.39 -9.15
C ILE A 214 10.22 -22.51 -9.67
N ASP A 215 10.76 -23.32 -10.58
CA ASP A 215 10.13 -24.56 -11.05
C ASP A 215 10.55 -25.78 -10.21
#